data_AF-A0A7C3X2D6-F1
#
_entry.id   AF-A0A7C3X2D6-F1
#
_cell.length_a   1.000
_cell.length_b   1.000
_cell.length_c   1.000
_cell.angle_alpha   90.00
_cell.angle_beta   90.00
_cell.angle_gamma   90.00
#
_symmetry.space_group_name_H-M   'P 1'
#
loop_
_entity.id
_entity.type
_entity.pdbx_description
1 polymer ?
#
loop_
_entity_poly.entity_id
_entity_poly.type
_entity_poly.pdbx_seq_one_letter_code
_entity_poly.pdbx_strand_id
1 'polypeptide(L)'
;MSKIRPIYTFEREGRFFAVDVFDTFCFECDKITHDTLPYYPENTQNKILNLLSAQYSEKELLEVWNELEYLRSIGSILKYQKIENWAQSLTQTLHLDTLSFLIDENSLSQMQKIISLAMLKAVPHIQVNQKFRINLWLHQKFEALQDILSVLHELIHENFAVKDKKVQINLYLPVMG
;
A
#
# COMPACT_ATOMS: atom_id res chain seq x y z
N MET A 1 -25.42 -10.89 0.90
CA MET A 1 -24.04 -10.61 0.45
C MET A 1 -23.32 -11.95 0.34
N SER A 2 -22.78 -12.30 -0.83
CA SER A 2 -21.98 -13.53 -0.96
C SER A 2 -20.76 -13.43 -0.05
N LYS A 3 -20.53 -14.42 0.81
CA LYS A 3 -19.27 -14.52 1.55
C LYS A 3 -18.13 -14.56 0.54
N ILE A 4 -17.24 -13.57 0.59
CA ILE A 4 -16.00 -13.60 -0.19
C ILE A 4 -15.20 -14.80 0.32
N ARG A 5 -14.87 -15.74 -0.57
CA ARG A 5 -14.00 -16.86 -0.22
C ARG A 5 -12.57 -16.34 -0.13
N PRO A 6 -11.82 -16.71 0.91
CA PRO A 6 -10.49 -16.17 1.13
C PRO A 6 -9.46 -16.70 0.12
N ILE A 7 -9.70 -17.89 -0.46
CA ILE A 7 -8.92 -18.43 -1.57
C ILE A 7 -9.87 -18.67 -2.75
N TYR A 8 -9.47 -18.15 -3.92
CA TYR A 8 -10.12 -18.38 -5.19
C TYR A 8 -9.32 -19.40 -5.99
N THR A 9 -9.99 -20.41 -6.57
CA THR A 9 -9.36 -21.43 -7.41
C THR A 9 -9.87 -21.34 -8.84
N PHE A 10 -9.01 -21.68 -9.81
CA PHE A 10 -9.37 -21.77 -11.21
C PHE A 10 -8.50 -22.78 -11.95
N GLU A 11 -9.01 -23.27 -13.08
CA GLU A 11 -8.27 -24.13 -14.00
C GLU A 11 -7.93 -23.36 -15.28
N ARG A 12 -6.70 -23.54 -15.78
CA ARG A 12 -6.29 -23.01 -17.08
C ARG A 12 -5.36 -24.00 -17.75
N GLU A 13 -5.68 -24.36 -19.01
CA GLU A 13 -4.84 -25.24 -19.84
C GLU A 13 -4.53 -26.59 -19.15
N GLY A 14 -5.49 -27.14 -18.41
CA GLY A 14 -5.35 -28.41 -17.69
C GLY A 14 -4.52 -28.34 -16.40
N ARG A 15 -4.18 -27.13 -15.94
CA ARG A 15 -3.45 -26.87 -14.69
C ARG A 15 -4.35 -26.15 -13.70
N PHE A 16 -4.13 -26.40 -12.41
CA PHE A 16 -4.93 -25.81 -11.34
C PHE A 16 -4.16 -24.71 -10.62
N PHE A 17 -4.84 -23.61 -10.34
CA PHE A 17 -4.27 -22.44 -9.70
C PHE A 17 -5.13 -22.01 -8.51
N ALA A 18 -4.47 -21.45 -7.51
CA ALA A 18 -5.09 -20.90 -6.32
C ALA A 18 -4.53 -19.50 -6.06
N VAL A 19 -5.42 -18.57 -5.70
CA VAL A 19 -5.12 -17.18 -5.39
C VAL A 19 -5.72 -16.83 -4.05
N ASP A 20 -4.88 -16.42 -3.09
CA ASP A 20 -5.36 -15.73 -1.90
C ASP A 20 -5.81 -14.31 -2.30
N VAL A 21 -7.09 -14.01 -2.05
CA VAL A 21 -7.71 -12.77 -2.53
C VAL A 21 -7.29 -11.53 -1.74
N PHE A 22 -6.65 -11.71 -0.58
CA PHE A 22 -6.25 -10.62 0.30
C PHE A 22 -4.79 -10.20 0.11
N ASP A 23 -3.88 -11.15 -0.15
CA ASP A 23 -2.46 -10.86 -0.36
C ASP A 23 -1.98 -11.06 -1.80
N THR A 24 -2.86 -11.50 -2.69
CA THR A 24 -2.60 -11.75 -4.12
C THR A 24 -1.54 -12.82 -4.40
N PHE A 25 -1.17 -13.61 -3.39
CA PHE A 25 -0.30 -14.77 -3.59
C PHE A 25 -1.00 -15.80 -4.47
N CYS A 26 -0.33 -16.20 -5.54
CA CYS A 26 -0.82 -17.16 -6.52
C CYS A 26 0.14 -18.35 -6.61
N PHE A 27 -0.40 -19.56 -6.60
CA PHE A 27 0.37 -20.78 -6.76
C PHE A 27 -0.33 -21.79 -7.68
N GLU A 28 0.47 -22.53 -8.45
CA GLU A 28 0.03 -23.72 -9.17
C GLU A 28 -0.07 -24.87 -8.18
N CYS A 29 -1.10 -25.71 -8.31
CA CYS A 29 -1.34 -26.82 -7.41
C CYS A 29 -1.87 -28.05 -8.18
N ASP A 30 -1.84 -29.20 -7.52
CA ASP A 30 -2.41 -30.42 -8.06
C ASP A 30 -3.94 -30.46 -7.89
N LYS A 31 -4.56 -31.48 -8.47
CA LYS A 31 -6.02 -31.61 -8.48
C LYS A 31 -6.60 -31.80 -7.08
N ILE A 32 -5.93 -32.56 -6.22
CA ILE A 32 -6.42 -32.81 -4.86
C ILE A 32 -6.37 -31.54 -4.01
N THR A 33 -5.32 -30.73 -4.15
CA THR A 33 -5.24 -29.41 -3.49
C THR A 33 -6.32 -28.47 -4.02
N HIS A 34 -6.50 -28.41 -5.35
CA HIS A 34 -7.56 -27.63 -5.97
C HIS A 34 -8.96 -27.99 -5.45
N ASP A 35 -9.25 -29.29 -5.32
CA ASP A 35 -10.55 -29.78 -4.85
C ASP A 35 -10.72 -29.59 -3.32
N THR A 36 -9.62 -29.49 -2.57
CA THR A 36 -9.60 -29.26 -1.11
C THR A 36 -9.84 -27.80 -0.73
N LEU A 37 -9.23 -26.87 -1.45
CA LEU A 37 -9.25 -25.43 -1.16
C LEU A 37 -10.65 -24.80 -1.00
N PRO A 38 -11.70 -25.19 -1.75
CA PRO A 38 -13.07 -24.69 -1.55
C PRO A 38 -13.64 -24.91 -0.15
N TYR A 39 -13.13 -25.89 0.60
CA TYR A 39 -13.57 -26.22 1.96
C TYR A 39 -12.62 -25.67 3.04
N TYR A 40 -11.44 -25.20 2.64
CA TYR A 40 -10.43 -24.63 3.51
C TYR A 40 -10.52 -23.09 3.54
N PRO A 41 -10.25 -22.40 4.65
CA PRO A 41 -9.94 -22.89 6.00
C PRO A 41 -11.17 -23.05 6.90
N GLU A 42 -12.40 -22.81 6.39
CA GLU A 42 -13.61 -22.72 7.23
C GLU A 42 -14.02 -24.05 7.88
N ASN A 43 -13.57 -25.19 7.34
CA ASN A 43 -13.90 -26.51 7.85
C ASN A 43 -12.70 -27.15 8.58
N THR A 44 -12.99 -28.00 9.57
CA THR A 44 -11.96 -28.78 10.27
C THR A 44 -11.40 -29.88 9.37
N GLN A 45 -10.17 -30.35 9.66
CA GLN A 45 -9.52 -31.46 8.95
C GLN A 45 -10.46 -32.65 8.77
N ASN A 46 -11.05 -33.15 9.85
CA ASN A 46 -11.99 -34.29 9.81
C ASN A 46 -13.21 -34.04 8.90
N LYS A 47 -13.71 -32.81 8.84
CA LYS A 47 -14.84 -32.48 7.99
C LYS A 47 -14.44 -32.49 6.51
N ILE A 48 -13.26 -31.98 6.16
CA ILE A 48 -12.73 -32.03 4.79
C ILE A 48 -12.46 -33.49 4.39
N LEU A 49 -11.83 -34.29 5.27
CA LEU A 49 -11.61 -35.72 5.04
C LEU A 49 -12.92 -36.44 4.70
N ASN A 50 -13.97 -36.20 5.48
CA ASN A 50 -15.27 -36.82 5.24
C ASN A 50 -15.90 -36.37 3.91
N LEU A 51 -15.80 -35.09 3.55
CA LEU A 51 -16.38 -34.54 2.32
C LEU A 51 -15.72 -35.08 1.04
N LEU A 52 -14.42 -35.38 1.11
CA LEU A 52 -13.61 -35.76 -0.05
C LEU A 52 -13.22 -37.26 -0.07
N SER A 53 -13.60 -38.02 0.96
CA SER A 53 -13.27 -39.45 1.11
C SER A 53 -13.78 -40.34 -0.03
N ALA A 54 -14.81 -39.92 -0.75
CA ALA A 54 -15.33 -40.65 -1.91
C ALA A 54 -14.38 -40.60 -3.12
N GLN A 55 -13.47 -39.61 -3.17
CA GLN A 55 -12.62 -39.34 -4.33
C GLN A 55 -11.12 -39.51 -4.03
N TYR A 56 -10.71 -39.26 -2.79
CA TYR A 56 -9.30 -39.28 -2.37
C TYR A 56 -9.10 -40.13 -1.12
N SER A 57 -7.93 -40.73 -0.97
CA SER A 57 -7.61 -41.48 0.25
C SER A 57 -7.36 -40.53 1.43
N GLU A 58 -7.60 -41.02 2.65
CA GLU A 58 -7.33 -40.26 3.87
C GLU A 58 -5.86 -39.79 3.94
N LYS A 59 -4.93 -40.64 3.51
CA LYS A 59 -3.50 -40.32 3.51
C LYS A 59 -3.18 -39.12 2.62
N GLU A 60 -3.68 -39.10 1.38
CA GLU A 60 -3.43 -38.00 0.43
C GLU A 60 -4.04 -36.69 0.93
N LEU A 61 -5.27 -36.74 1.48
CA LEU A 61 -5.92 -35.55 2.03
C LEU A 61 -5.20 -35.00 3.28
N LEU A 62 -4.63 -35.87 4.11
CA LEU A 62 -3.80 -35.47 5.26
C LEU A 62 -2.50 -34.81 4.80
N GLU A 63 -1.87 -35.31 3.73
CA GLU A 63 -0.68 -34.69 3.12
C GLU A 63 -1.01 -33.26 2.65
N VAL A 64 -2.06 -33.10 1.85
CA VAL A 64 -2.53 -31.77 1.38
C VAL A 64 -2.87 -30.85 2.53
N TRP A 65 -3.58 -31.34 3.56
CA TRP A 65 -3.91 -30.54 4.74
C TRP A 65 -2.65 -29.99 5.42
N ASN A 66 -1.63 -30.84 5.61
CA ASN A 66 -0.39 -30.44 6.26
C ASN A 66 0.40 -29.41 5.44
N GLU A 67 0.39 -29.53 4.11
CA GLU A 67 1.00 -28.54 3.21
C GLU A 67 0.29 -27.18 3.28
N LEU A 68 -1.05 -27.17 3.27
CA LEU A 68 -1.84 -25.95 3.40
C LEU A 68 -1.62 -25.27 4.75
N GLU A 69 -1.61 -26.04 5.85
CA GLU A 69 -1.30 -25.49 7.18
C GLU A 69 0.13 -24.98 7.27
N TYR A 70 1.10 -25.64 6.62
CA TYR A 70 2.46 -25.12 6.51
C TYR A 70 2.48 -23.76 5.80
N LEU A 71 1.89 -23.64 4.60
CA LEU A 71 1.79 -22.38 3.86
C LEU A 71 1.12 -21.27 4.67
N ARG A 72 0.09 -21.62 5.42
CA ARG A 72 -0.60 -20.68 6.33
C ARG A 72 0.29 -20.27 7.51
N SER A 73 1.03 -21.21 8.10
CA SER A 73 1.89 -20.94 9.26
C SER A 73 3.04 -19.98 8.93
N ILE A 74 3.60 -20.06 7.72
CA ILE A 74 4.62 -19.15 7.22
C ILE A 74 4.03 -17.84 6.67
N GLY A 75 2.69 -17.72 6.63
CA GLY A 75 1.96 -16.54 6.18
C GLY A 75 2.00 -16.31 4.67
N SER A 76 2.21 -17.38 3.88
CA SER A 76 2.14 -17.34 2.41
C SER A 76 0.71 -17.38 1.89
N ILE A 77 -0.22 -17.94 2.67
CA ILE A 77 -1.66 -17.87 2.42
C ILE A 77 -2.37 -17.51 3.71
N LEU A 78 -3.57 -16.94 3.58
CA LEU A 78 -4.49 -16.61 4.65
C LEU A 78 -3.82 -15.83 5.76
N LYS A 79 -2.92 -14.91 5.40
CA LYS A 79 -2.12 -14.16 6.35
C LYS A 79 -3.06 -13.47 7.31
N TYR A 80 -3.05 -13.92 8.56
CA TYR A 80 -3.94 -13.40 9.59
C TYR A 80 -3.61 -11.93 9.84
N GLN A 81 -4.36 -11.02 9.22
CA GLN A 81 -4.40 -9.64 9.67
C GLN A 81 -5.33 -9.61 10.87
N LYS A 82 -4.77 -9.38 12.06
CA LYS A 82 -5.57 -8.99 13.22
C LYS A 82 -6.53 -7.90 12.79
N ILE A 83 -7.82 -8.07 13.07
CA ILE A 83 -8.84 -7.06 12.77
C ILE A 83 -8.43 -5.72 13.39
N GLU A 84 -7.73 -5.72 14.54
CA GLU A 84 -7.16 -4.52 15.12
C GLU A 84 -6.15 -3.84 14.20
N ASN A 85 -5.25 -4.58 13.55
CA ASN A 85 -4.24 -4.04 12.64
C ASN A 85 -4.86 -3.51 11.34
N TRP A 86 -5.89 -4.19 10.81
CA TRP A 86 -6.63 -3.75 9.62
C TRP A 86 -7.51 -2.53 9.94
N ALA A 87 -8.21 -2.54 11.07
CA ALA A 87 -8.95 -1.37 11.54
C ALA A 87 -8.00 -0.21 11.82
N GLN A 88 -6.83 -0.48 12.41
CA GLN A 88 -5.80 0.54 12.64
C GLN A 88 -5.23 1.09 11.33
N SER A 89 -5.03 0.29 10.29
CA SER A 89 -4.58 0.83 8.99
C SER A 89 -5.64 1.68 8.28
N LEU A 90 -6.92 1.38 8.48
CA LEU A 90 -8.04 2.16 7.93
C LEU A 90 -8.40 3.39 8.76
N THR A 91 -8.14 3.36 10.07
CA THR A 91 -8.47 4.45 11.02
C THR A 91 -7.25 5.27 11.44
N GLN A 92 -6.04 4.84 11.06
CA GLN A 92 -4.86 5.70 11.12
C GLN A 92 -5.15 6.94 10.31
N THR A 93 -5.11 8.08 10.99
CA THR A 93 -5.15 9.38 10.32
C THR A 93 -3.95 9.41 9.37
N LEU A 94 -4.20 9.46 8.06
CA LEU A 94 -3.14 9.61 7.09
C LEU A 94 -2.39 10.91 7.41
N HIS A 95 -1.19 10.77 7.95
CA HIS A 95 -0.34 11.89 8.31
C HIS A 95 0.45 12.30 7.09
N LEU A 96 0.28 13.56 6.70
CA LEU A 96 1.01 14.11 5.57
C LEU A 96 2.42 14.49 6.05
N ASP A 97 3.42 13.79 5.53
CA ASP A 97 4.83 14.05 5.84
C ASP A 97 5.54 14.86 4.75
N THR A 98 4.95 14.93 3.55
CA THR A 98 5.59 15.47 2.35
C THR A 98 4.57 16.14 1.43
N LEU A 99 4.93 17.32 0.90
CA LEU A 99 4.32 17.89 -0.31
C LEU A 99 5.38 18.00 -1.40
N SER A 100 5.03 17.64 -2.63
CA SER A 100 5.92 17.77 -3.78
C SER A 100 5.27 18.64 -4.85
N PHE A 101 6.01 19.62 -5.34
CA PHE A 101 5.58 20.52 -6.40
C PHE A 101 6.51 20.38 -7.58
N LEU A 102 5.93 20.17 -8.76
CA LEU A 102 6.63 20.32 -10.04
C LEU A 102 6.37 21.74 -10.53
N ILE A 103 7.44 22.45 -10.85
CA ILE A 103 7.42 23.85 -11.28
C ILE A 103 7.98 23.91 -12.70
N ASP A 104 7.16 24.43 -13.60
CA ASP A 104 7.55 24.86 -14.94
C ASP A 104 7.54 26.40 -15.05
N GLU A 105 7.99 26.96 -16.17
CA GLU A 105 8.03 28.42 -16.40
C GLU A 105 6.65 29.06 -16.28
N ASN A 106 5.60 28.38 -16.77
CA ASN A 106 4.24 28.89 -16.75
C ASN A 106 3.69 29.03 -15.33
N SER A 107 4.13 28.14 -14.43
CA SER A 107 3.67 28.07 -13.05
C SER A 107 4.49 28.94 -12.09
N LEU A 108 5.63 29.48 -12.53
CA LEU A 108 6.54 30.29 -11.70
C LEU A 108 5.82 31.50 -11.09
N SER A 109 5.04 32.23 -11.89
CA SER A 109 4.30 33.43 -11.47
C SER A 109 3.16 33.14 -10.47
N GLN A 110 2.68 31.90 -10.42
CA GLN A 110 1.58 31.48 -9.54
C GLN A 110 2.03 30.57 -8.39
N MET A 111 3.32 30.22 -8.37
CA MET A 111 3.90 29.24 -7.46
C MET A 111 3.57 29.56 -6.00
N GLN A 112 3.76 30.80 -5.58
CA GLN A 112 3.48 31.25 -4.21
C GLN A 112 2.04 30.92 -3.81
N LYS A 113 1.07 31.32 -4.64
CA LYS A 113 -0.35 31.08 -4.40
C LYS A 113 -0.66 29.58 -4.33
N ILE A 114 -0.09 28.78 -5.24
CA ILE A 114 -0.32 27.32 -5.30
C ILE A 114 0.25 26.65 -4.04
N ILE A 115 1.48 26.97 -3.66
CA ILE A 115 2.13 26.40 -2.47
C ILE A 115 1.38 26.81 -1.21
N SER A 116 1.01 28.08 -1.03
CA SER A 116 0.26 28.54 0.14
C SER A 116 -1.09 27.84 0.26
N LEU A 117 -1.83 27.67 -0.84
CA LEU A 117 -3.11 26.95 -0.83
C LEU A 117 -2.96 25.46 -0.51
N ALA A 118 -1.94 24.81 -1.07
CA ALA A 118 -1.63 23.42 -0.77
C ALA A 118 -1.22 23.24 0.70
N MET A 119 -0.44 24.19 1.24
CA MET A 119 -0.05 24.21 2.65
C MET A 119 -1.24 24.37 3.58
N LEU A 120 -2.14 25.32 3.31
CA LEU A 120 -3.36 25.51 4.11
C LEU A 120 -4.21 24.24 4.17
N LYS A 121 -4.32 23.51 3.05
CA LYS A 121 -5.01 22.22 3.00
C LYS A 121 -4.27 21.11 3.71
N ALA A 122 -2.94 21.15 3.72
CA ALA A 122 -2.08 20.15 4.34
C ALA A 122 -1.99 20.27 5.86
N VAL A 123 -2.02 21.49 6.42
CA VAL A 123 -1.81 21.77 7.86
C VAL A 123 -2.61 20.85 8.80
N PRO A 124 -3.92 20.60 8.58
CA PRO A 124 -4.71 19.70 9.44
C PRO A 124 -4.23 18.26 9.46
N HIS A 125 -3.47 17.83 8.46
CA HIS A 125 -2.96 16.47 8.29
C HIS A 125 -1.51 16.29 8.77
N ILE A 126 -0.84 17.36 9.20
CA ILE A 126 0.56 17.32 9.68
C ILE A 126 0.58 17.25 11.21
N GLN A 127 1.14 16.19 11.78
CA GLN A 127 1.22 16.05 13.24
C GLN A 127 2.10 17.14 13.88
N VAL A 128 1.83 17.42 15.16
CA VAL A 128 2.70 18.27 16.00
C VAL A 128 4.06 17.56 16.16
N ASN A 129 5.17 18.31 16.06
CA ASN A 129 6.56 17.80 16.12
C ASN A 129 7.00 16.84 14.99
N GLN A 130 6.16 16.59 13.98
CA GLN A 130 6.56 15.83 12.79
C GLN A 130 7.51 16.65 11.91
N LYS A 131 8.53 15.98 11.35
CA LYS A 131 9.33 16.57 10.27
C LYS A 131 8.48 16.59 9.00
N PHE A 132 8.23 17.78 8.46
CA PHE A 132 7.45 17.94 7.24
C PHE A 132 8.35 18.38 6.08
N ARG A 133 8.25 17.70 4.94
CA ARG A 133 9.09 17.90 3.77
C ARG A 133 8.34 18.62 2.67
N ILE A 134 8.99 19.60 2.06
CA ILE A 134 8.52 20.23 0.83
C ILE A 134 9.57 20.01 -0.24
N ASN A 135 9.19 19.29 -1.28
CA ASN A 135 10.06 19.03 -2.43
C ASN A 135 9.64 19.95 -3.57
N LEU A 136 10.60 20.72 -4.09
CA LEU A 136 10.41 21.54 -5.27
C LEU A 136 11.24 20.96 -6.42
N TRP A 137 10.56 20.58 -7.49
CA TRP A 137 11.15 20.02 -8.70
C TRP A 137 11.05 21.05 -9.81
N LEU A 138 12.19 21.53 -10.30
CA LEU A 138 12.22 22.45 -11.42
C LEU A 138 12.32 21.65 -12.72
N HIS A 139 11.32 21.77 -13.59
CA HIS A 139 11.25 20.96 -14.81
C HIS A 139 12.30 21.34 -15.87
N GLN A 140 12.76 22.59 -15.85
CA GLN A 140 13.70 23.15 -16.82
C GLN A 140 14.70 24.12 -16.20
N LYS A 141 15.68 24.58 -16.99
CA LYS A 141 16.69 25.52 -16.54
C LYS A 141 16.07 26.92 -16.38
N PHE A 142 15.91 27.36 -15.13
CA PHE A 142 15.48 28.71 -14.84
C PHE A 142 16.69 29.64 -14.84
N GLU A 143 16.71 30.67 -15.69
CA GLU A 143 17.71 31.74 -15.63
C GLU A 143 17.54 32.59 -14.36
N ALA A 144 16.31 32.65 -13.85
CA ALA A 144 15.91 33.45 -12.71
C ALA A 144 15.94 32.66 -11.39
N LEU A 145 17.09 32.08 -11.04
CA LEU A 145 17.25 31.38 -9.76
C LEU A 145 16.99 32.32 -8.55
N GLN A 146 17.24 33.63 -8.73
CA GLN A 146 16.93 34.65 -7.73
C GLN A 146 15.42 34.81 -7.48
N ASP A 147 14.58 34.66 -8.50
CA ASP A 147 13.12 34.76 -8.36
C ASP A 147 12.56 33.56 -7.61
N ILE A 148 13.17 32.39 -7.76
CA ILE A 148 12.80 31.18 -7.00
C ILE A 148 13.21 31.35 -5.53
N LEU A 149 14.40 31.90 -5.28
CA LEU A 149 14.90 32.14 -3.92
C LEU A 149 14.10 33.21 -3.18
N SER A 150 13.65 34.26 -3.86
CA SER A 150 12.80 35.31 -3.26
C SER A 150 11.43 34.76 -2.89
N VAL A 151 10.80 33.99 -3.79
CA VAL A 151 9.52 33.31 -3.53
C VAL A 151 9.64 32.32 -2.36
N LEU A 152 10.74 31.57 -2.29
CA LEU A 152 11.03 30.66 -1.18
C LEU A 152 11.21 31.40 0.15
N HIS A 153 11.94 32.50 0.16
CA HIS A 153 12.18 33.31 1.34
C HIS A 153 10.87 33.88 1.89
N GLU A 154 10.02 34.44 1.03
CA GLU A 154 8.71 34.97 1.39
C GLU A 154 7.75 33.86 1.87
N LEU A 155 7.74 32.70 1.22
CA LEU A 155 6.98 31.53 1.67
C LEU A 155 7.35 31.13 3.10
N ILE A 156 8.65 31.01 3.40
CA ILE A 156 9.15 30.64 4.74
C ILE A 156 8.77 31.70 5.77
N HIS A 157 8.94 32.99 5.45
CA HIS A 157 8.74 34.05 6.43
C HIS A 157 7.27 34.42 6.68
N GLU A 158 6.43 34.42 5.64
CA GLU A 158 5.04 34.88 5.76
C GLU A 158 4.05 33.75 6.05
N ASN A 159 4.28 32.55 5.51
CA ASN A 159 3.32 31.45 5.60
C ASN A 159 3.70 30.41 6.67
N PHE A 160 4.98 30.25 6.98
CA PHE A 160 5.44 29.36 8.05
C PHE A 160 5.60 30.12 9.38
N ALA A 161 4.49 30.61 9.93
CA ALA A 161 4.39 30.95 11.35
C ALA A 161 4.34 29.67 12.24
N VAL A 162 5.16 28.66 11.91
CA VAL A 162 5.14 27.36 12.56
C VAL A 162 6.26 27.30 13.58
N LYS A 163 6.06 27.99 14.70
CA LYS A 163 7.03 28.06 15.81
C LYS A 163 7.39 26.69 16.40
N ASP A 164 6.62 25.62 16.12
CA ASP A 164 6.77 24.30 16.74
C ASP A 164 6.94 23.11 15.76
N LYS A 165 7.20 23.31 14.46
CA LYS A 165 7.43 22.18 13.52
C LYS A 165 8.74 22.33 12.77
N LYS A 166 9.46 21.20 12.62
CA LYS A 166 10.71 21.12 11.84
C LYS A 166 10.37 20.96 10.36
N VAL A 167 10.42 22.06 9.62
CA VAL A 167 10.21 22.06 8.15
C VAL A 167 11.55 21.87 7.45
N GLN A 168 11.59 20.97 6.47
CA GLN A 168 12.74 20.77 5.58
C GLN A 168 12.30 21.03 4.13
N ILE A 169 12.97 21.96 3.46
CA ILE A 169 12.74 22.25 2.04
C ILE A 169 13.88 21.62 1.25
N ASN A 170 13.54 20.73 0.32
CA ASN A 170 14.48 20.12 -0.61
C ASN A 170 14.26 20.71 -2.00
N LEU A 171 15.30 21.30 -2.57
CA LEU A 171 15.30 21.83 -3.92
C LEU A 171 16.02 20.84 -4.85
N TYR A 172 15.29 20.34 -5.85
CA TYR A 172 15.84 19.44 -6.86
C TYR A 172 16.01 20.23 -8.17
N LEU A 173 17.27 20.44 -8.54
CA LEU A 173 17.65 21.09 -9.78
C LEU A 173 17.95 20.04 -10.84
N PRO A 174 17.47 20.20 -12.08
CA PRO A 174 17.83 19.31 -13.17
C PRO A 174 19.33 19.46 -13.47
N VAL A 175 20.09 18.37 -13.34
CA VAL A 175 21.48 18.31 -13.80
C VAL A 175 21.44 17.90 -15.27
N MET A 176 21.75 18.84 -16.16
CA MET A 176 21.98 18.53 -17.58
C MET A 176 23.49 18.39 -17.81
N GLY A 177 23.89 17.19 -18.25
CA GLY A 177 25.18 16.96 -18.91
C GLY A 177 25.08 17.26 -20.40
#